data_AF-A0A1A2YR06-F1
#
_entry.id   AF-A0A1A2YR06-F1
#
_cell.length_a   1.000
_cell.length_b   1.000
_cell.length_c   1.000
_cell.angle_alpha   90.00
_cell.angle_beta   90.00
_cell.angle_gamma   90.00
#
_symmetry.space_group_name_H-M   'P 1'
#
loop_
_entity.id
_entity.type
_entity.pdbx_description
1 polymer ?
#
loop_
_entity_poly.entity_id
_entity_poly.type
_entity_poly.pdbx_seq_one_letter_code
_entity_poly.pdbx_strand_id
1 'polypeptide(L)'
;MAQHKRRRGHRSSGVAAGLTGPVPGSCLHSVDSPPPTARDAGSIWNRRRVLLLNSTYEPLTALPMRRAIIMLICGKADVVHDDPAGPVIHSATRSIAVPSVIRLRSYVRVPYRARVPMTRAALMHRDRFCCAYCGSKADTVDHVVPRSRGGDHSWENCVACCSTCNHRKGDRLLAELGWSLRLAPASPKGQHWRLLSTVKELDPAWARYLGEGAA
;
A
#
# COMPACT_ATOMS: atom_id res chain seq x y z
N MET A 1 64.96 26.16 8.05
CA MET A 1 65.69 26.01 6.78
C MET A 1 65.27 24.66 6.19
N ALA A 2 64.84 24.45 4.95
CA ALA A 2 64.65 25.29 3.79
C ALA A 2 63.48 24.70 2.98
N GLN A 3 62.72 25.59 2.35
CA GLN A 3 61.66 25.28 1.40
C GLN A 3 62.27 24.80 0.08
N HIS A 4 61.73 23.73 -0.53
CA HIS A 4 61.90 23.50 -1.96
C HIS A 4 60.62 23.85 -2.72
N LYS A 5 60.70 25.01 -3.38
CA LYS A 5 59.83 25.48 -4.46
C LYS A 5 60.22 24.83 -5.79
N ARG A 6 59.26 24.93 -6.73
CA ARG A 6 59.37 25.04 -8.21
C ARG A 6 58.96 23.77 -8.96
N ARG A 7 58.30 23.81 -10.12
CA ARG A 7 57.54 24.82 -10.89
C ARG A 7 56.89 24.06 -12.05
N ARG A 8 55.81 24.65 -12.58
CA ARG A 8 55.06 24.31 -13.80
C ARG A 8 55.91 23.99 -15.04
N GLY A 9 55.37 23.11 -15.90
CA GLY A 9 55.64 23.02 -17.33
C GLY A 9 54.35 22.72 -18.08
N HIS A 10 54.10 23.45 -19.16
CA HIS A 10 52.87 23.53 -19.96
C HIS A 10 53.15 23.00 -21.38
N ARG A 11 52.08 22.76 -22.16
CA ARG A 11 51.99 22.53 -23.63
C ARG A 11 52.11 21.08 -24.09
N SER A 12 51.46 20.61 -25.16
CA SER A 12 50.20 20.93 -25.86
C SER A 12 50.10 19.91 -27.02
N SER A 13 48.86 19.56 -27.40
CA SER A 13 48.39 19.20 -28.76
C SER A 13 49.03 18.01 -29.53
N GLY A 14 48.18 17.05 -29.89
CA GLY A 14 48.40 16.09 -30.98
C GLY A 14 47.21 15.14 -31.13
N VAL A 15 46.51 15.22 -32.26
CA VAL A 15 45.23 14.58 -32.60
C VAL A 15 45.45 13.30 -33.42
N ALA A 16 44.67 12.25 -33.15
CA ALA A 16 44.16 11.24 -34.11
C ALA A 16 43.22 10.28 -33.34
N ALA A 17 41.89 10.28 -33.53
CA ALA A 17 41.09 9.73 -34.63
C ALA A 17 41.08 8.17 -34.67
N GLY A 18 39.90 7.59 -34.41
CA GLY A 18 39.58 6.17 -34.47
C GLY A 18 38.44 5.80 -33.49
N LEU A 19 37.20 6.20 -33.77
CA LEU A 19 36.14 5.35 -34.35
C LEU A 19 35.84 4.07 -33.55
N THR A 20 34.90 4.16 -32.60
CA THR A 20 33.88 3.12 -32.34
C THR A 20 32.63 3.78 -31.76
N GLY A 21 31.49 3.53 -32.41
CA GLY A 21 30.20 4.15 -32.14
C GLY A 21 29.47 3.64 -30.90
N PRO A 22 28.24 4.14 -30.67
CA PRO A 22 27.53 4.06 -29.40
C PRO A 22 26.87 2.70 -29.20
N VAL A 23 26.88 2.19 -27.97
CA VAL A 23 26.05 1.05 -27.56
C VAL A 23 24.88 1.58 -26.72
N PRO A 24 23.69 1.80 -27.31
CA PRO A 24 22.47 2.00 -26.54
C PRO A 24 21.89 0.63 -26.18
N GLY A 25 22.05 0.21 -24.93
CA GLY A 25 21.33 -0.93 -24.37
C GLY A 25 19.88 -0.58 -24.09
N SER A 26 19.07 -0.44 -25.15
CA SER A 26 17.61 -0.47 -25.07
C SER A 26 17.12 -1.90 -25.21
N CYS A 27 16.45 -2.40 -24.17
CA CYS A 27 15.44 -3.45 -24.30
C CYS A 27 14.22 -3.06 -23.45
N LEU A 28 13.66 -1.87 -23.71
CA LEU A 28 12.26 -1.60 -23.40
C LEU A 28 11.42 -2.49 -24.32
N HIS A 29 11.04 -3.67 -23.84
CA HIS A 29 9.91 -4.38 -24.43
C HIS A 29 8.66 -3.62 -23.99
N SER A 30 8.26 -2.62 -24.78
CA SER A 30 6.88 -2.17 -24.80
C SER A 30 6.07 -3.33 -25.34
N VAL A 31 5.58 -4.19 -24.44
CA VAL A 31 4.51 -5.10 -24.80
C VAL A 31 3.29 -4.21 -24.92
N ASP A 32 2.92 -3.86 -26.15
CA ASP A 32 1.60 -3.32 -26.45
C ASP A 32 0.59 -4.27 -25.82
N SER A 33 0.07 -3.87 -24.67
CA SER A 33 -0.93 -4.63 -23.96
C SER A 33 -2.20 -4.50 -24.79
N PRO A 34 -2.78 -5.60 -25.29
CA PRO A 34 -4.06 -5.51 -25.99
C PRO A 34 -5.06 -4.82 -25.06
N PRO A 35 -5.99 -4.00 -25.59
CA PRO A 35 -7.01 -3.36 -24.76
C PRO A 35 -7.67 -4.45 -23.90
N PRO A 36 -7.85 -4.21 -22.59
CA PRO A 36 -8.36 -5.24 -21.70
C PRO A 36 -9.68 -5.73 -22.27
N THR A 37 -9.69 -6.97 -22.74
CA THR A 37 -10.92 -7.62 -23.18
C THR A 37 -11.89 -7.54 -21.99
N ALA A 38 -13.14 -7.17 -22.26
CA ALA A 38 -14.18 -6.87 -21.26
C ALA A 38 -14.47 -8.01 -20.24
N ARG A 39 -13.78 -9.14 -20.35
CA ARG A 39 -13.94 -10.34 -19.52
C ARG A 39 -13.02 -10.40 -18.30
N ASP A 40 -12.03 -9.49 -18.16
CA ASP A 40 -11.14 -9.42 -16.99
C ASP A 40 -11.45 -8.23 -16.04
N ALA A 41 -12.59 -7.58 -16.30
CA ALA A 41 -13.19 -6.61 -15.38
C ALA A 41 -13.78 -7.39 -14.20
N GLY A 42 -12.95 -7.71 -13.21
CA GLY A 42 -13.42 -8.22 -11.92
C GLY A 42 -14.64 -7.40 -11.48
N SER A 43 -15.74 -8.09 -11.22
CA SER A 43 -17.06 -7.53 -10.88
C SER A 43 -16.93 -6.19 -10.13
N ILE A 44 -17.54 -5.12 -10.67
CA ILE A 44 -17.51 -3.77 -10.08
C ILE A 44 -17.88 -3.77 -8.59
N TRP A 45 -18.66 -4.77 -8.18
CA TRP A 45 -19.08 -5.03 -6.81
C TRP A 45 -17.93 -5.36 -5.85
N ASN A 46 -16.84 -5.96 -6.35
CA ASN A 46 -15.70 -6.42 -5.55
C ASN A 46 -14.48 -5.50 -5.65
N ARG A 47 -14.25 -4.88 -6.82
CA ARG A 47 -13.11 -3.98 -7.04
C ARG A 47 -13.31 -2.61 -6.39
N ARG A 48 -14.50 -2.01 -6.55
CA ARG A 48 -14.75 -0.65 -6.07
C ARG A 48 -15.04 -0.63 -4.58
N ARG A 49 -14.44 0.34 -3.90
CA ARG A 49 -14.72 0.68 -2.50
C ARG A 49 -15.42 2.03 -2.46
N VAL A 50 -16.23 2.24 -1.43
CA VAL A 50 -16.98 3.49 -1.20
C VAL A 50 -16.62 4.00 0.18
N LEU A 51 -16.22 5.26 0.30
CA LEU A 51 -15.90 5.87 1.58
C LEU A 51 -17.18 6.13 2.36
N LEU A 52 -17.27 5.59 3.57
CA LEU A 52 -18.33 5.89 4.52
C LEU A 52 -17.88 7.00 5.46
N LEU A 53 -18.64 8.07 5.47
CA LEU A 53 -18.50 9.17 6.42
C LEU A 53 -19.54 9.09 7.53
N ASN A 54 -19.18 9.63 8.69
CA ASN A 54 -20.11 9.93 9.76
C ASN A 54 -21.03 11.09 9.35
N SER A 55 -22.13 11.34 10.08
CA SER A 55 -23.00 12.49 9.80
C SER A 55 -22.27 13.84 9.88
N THR A 56 -21.17 13.89 10.63
CA THR A 56 -20.20 15.00 10.80
C THR A 56 -19.14 15.09 9.70
N TYR A 57 -19.21 14.26 8.66
CA TYR A 57 -18.22 14.16 7.56
C TYR A 57 -16.85 13.58 7.93
N GLU A 58 -16.68 13.08 9.15
CA GLU A 58 -15.48 12.34 9.56
C GLU A 58 -15.43 10.97 8.87
N PRO A 59 -14.29 10.55 8.31
CA PRO A 59 -14.18 9.25 7.63
C PRO A 59 -14.22 8.09 8.62
N LEU A 60 -15.08 7.11 8.35
CA LEU A 60 -15.24 5.94 9.20
C LEU A 60 -14.51 4.71 8.66
N THR A 61 -14.79 4.34 7.40
CA THR A 61 -14.23 3.14 6.77
C THR A 61 -14.50 3.14 5.26
N ALA A 62 -13.87 2.23 4.53
CA ALA A 62 -14.15 1.96 3.12
C ALA A 62 -15.00 0.68 3.01
N LEU A 63 -16.19 0.80 2.43
CA LEU A 63 -17.14 -0.31 2.27
C LEU A 63 -17.05 -0.95 0.87
N PRO A 64 -17.37 -2.24 0.73
CA PRO A 64 -17.67 -2.82 -0.58
C PRO A 64 -18.90 -2.15 -1.19
N MET A 65 -18.88 -1.98 -2.52
CA MET A 65 -19.95 -1.32 -3.29
C MET A 65 -21.35 -1.85 -2.92
N ARG A 66 -21.51 -3.19 -2.86
CA ARG A 66 -22.80 -3.82 -2.54
C ARG A 66 -23.37 -3.33 -1.20
N ARG A 67 -22.53 -3.17 -0.18
CA ARG A 67 -22.98 -2.70 1.14
C ARG A 67 -23.36 -1.23 1.10
N ALA A 68 -22.61 -0.40 0.38
CA ALA A 68 -22.94 1.01 0.18
C ALA A 68 -24.30 1.18 -0.48
N ILE A 69 -24.58 0.46 -1.57
CA ILE A 69 -25.87 0.50 -2.26
C ILE A 69 -27.02 0.06 -1.35
N ILE A 70 -26.85 -1.00 -0.56
CA ILE A 70 -27.86 -1.42 0.43
C ILE A 70 -28.15 -0.29 1.42
N MET A 71 -27.12 0.44 1.90
CA MET A 71 -27.32 1.56 2.83
C MET A 71 -28.10 2.72 2.20
N LEU A 72 -27.88 3.01 0.92
CA LEU A 72 -28.64 4.02 0.17
C LEU A 72 -30.11 3.60 0.00
N ILE A 73 -30.35 2.36 -0.46
CA ILE A 73 -31.71 1.86 -0.70
C ILE A 73 -32.53 1.82 0.60
N CYS A 74 -31.92 1.39 1.70
CA CYS A 74 -32.55 1.37 3.01
C CYS A 74 -32.66 2.77 3.67
N GLY A 75 -32.23 3.84 3.00
CA GLY A 75 -32.31 5.21 3.52
C GLY A 75 -31.45 5.46 4.77
N LYS A 76 -30.38 4.69 4.97
CA LYS A 76 -29.44 4.84 6.10
C LYS A 76 -28.33 5.85 5.82
N ALA A 77 -28.04 6.09 4.55
CA ALA A 77 -26.98 6.98 4.11
C ALA A 77 -27.43 7.78 2.89
N ASP A 78 -26.77 8.91 2.67
CA ASP A 78 -26.92 9.76 1.49
C ASP A 78 -25.62 9.77 0.68
N VAL A 79 -25.75 9.96 -0.63
CA VAL A 79 -24.60 10.14 -1.51
C VAL A 79 -24.03 11.54 -1.32
N VAL A 80 -22.70 11.64 -1.18
CA VAL A 80 -21.98 12.91 -1.12
C VAL A 80 -21.24 13.16 -2.43
N HIS A 81 -20.59 12.11 -2.97
CA HIS A 81 -19.92 12.14 -4.27
C HIS A 81 -20.29 10.89 -5.05
N ASP A 82 -20.72 11.08 -6.28
CA ASP A 82 -20.79 10.03 -7.29
C ASP A 82 -19.40 9.74 -7.86
N ASP A 83 -19.23 8.55 -8.42
CA ASP A 83 -18.07 8.15 -9.21
C ASP A 83 -18.30 8.58 -10.67
N PRO A 84 -17.60 9.60 -11.19
CA PRO A 84 -17.84 10.13 -12.53
C PRO A 84 -17.51 9.13 -13.65
N ALA A 85 -16.65 8.15 -13.37
CA ALA A 85 -16.33 7.06 -14.31
C ALA A 85 -17.09 5.76 -13.98
N GLY A 86 -18.01 5.82 -13.01
CA GLY A 86 -18.78 4.69 -12.52
C GLY A 86 -19.98 4.38 -13.41
N PRO A 87 -20.38 3.09 -13.55
CA PRO A 87 -21.62 2.74 -14.20
C PRO A 87 -22.83 3.20 -13.37
N VAL A 88 -24.00 3.31 -14.01
CA VAL A 88 -25.27 3.47 -13.29
C VAL A 88 -25.82 2.09 -12.96
N ILE A 89 -26.20 1.88 -11.70
CA ILE A 89 -26.84 0.65 -11.23
C ILE A 89 -28.35 0.82 -11.37
N HIS A 90 -28.98 -0.12 -12.06
CA HIS A 90 -30.42 -0.12 -12.29
C HIS A 90 -31.13 -1.22 -11.49
N SER A 91 -32.35 -0.92 -11.06
CA SER A 91 -33.36 -1.86 -10.63
C SER A 91 -34.63 -1.62 -11.45
N ALA A 92 -35.64 -2.47 -11.29
CA ALA A 92 -36.92 -2.31 -11.97
C ALA A 92 -37.59 -0.93 -11.74
N THR A 93 -37.29 -0.28 -10.60
CA THR A 93 -37.95 0.97 -10.19
C THR A 93 -36.98 2.12 -9.89
N ARG A 94 -35.66 1.89 -9.93
CA ARG A 94 -34.67 2.89 -9.51
C ARG A 94 -33.42 2.83 -10.36
N SER A 95 -32.77 3.97 -10.51
CA SER A 95 -31.43 4.09 -11.09
C SER A 95 -30.56 4.86 -10.10
N ILE A 96 -29.39 4.32 -9.78
CA ILE A 96 -28.46 4.86 -8.78
C ILE A 96 -27.09 4.96 -9.44
N ALA A 97 -26.56 6.18 -9.58
CA ALA A 97 -25.16 6.36 -9.95
C ALA A 97 -24.26 5.72 -8.90
N VAL A 98 -23.17 5.09 -9.33
CA VAL A 98 -22.24 4.47 -8.38
C VAL A 98 -21.67 5.54 -7.45
N PRO A 99 -21.82 5.40 -6.12
CA PRO A 99 -21.28 6.38 -5.20
C PRO A 99 -19.78 6.15 -5.00
N SER A 100 -19.02 7.23 -4.92
CA SER A 100 -17.64 7.22 -4.42
C SER A 100 -17.60 7.45 -2.90
N VAL A 101 -18.47 8.34 -2.41
CA VAL A 101 -18.54 8.72 -0.99
C VAL A 101 -19.99 8.78 -0.54
N ILE A 102 -20.29 8.12 0.59
CA ILE A 102 -21.60 8.17 1.25
C ILE A 102 -21.47 8.65 2.69
N ARG A 103 -22.52 9.26 3.22
CA ARG A 103 -22.59 9.78 4.58
C ARG A 103 -23.75 9.17 5.34
N LEU A 104 -23.52 8.75 6.59
CA LEU A 104 -24.59 8.31 7.47
C LEU A 104 -25.56 9.46 7.79
N ARG A 105 -26.86 9.15 7.84
CA ARG A 105 -27.88 10.10 8.28
C ARG A 105 -27.86 10.33 9.79
N SER A 106 -27.49 9.31 10.55
CA SER A 106 -27.36 9.37 12.01
C SER A 106 -25.89 9.38 12.42
N TYR A 107 -25.60 10.09 13.51
CA TYR A 107 -24.27 10.11 14.10
C TYR A 107 -23.96 8.77 14.76
N VAL A 108 -22.76 8.24 14.51
CA VAL A 108 -22.21 7.07 15.21
C VAL A 108 -20.95 7.46 15.94
N ARG A 109 -20.92 7.26 17.26
CA ARG A 109 -19.72 7.46 18.06
C ARG A 109 -18.77 6.28 17.86
N VAL A 110 -17.67 6.50 17.17
CA VAL A 110 -16.59 5.50 17.07
C VAL A 110 -15.62 5.70 18.23
N PRO A 111 -15.49 4.74 19.16
CA PRO A 111 -14.53 4.85 20.24
C PRO A 111 -13.11 4.90 19.67
N TYR A 112 -12.35 5.92 20.07
CA TYR A 112 -10.95 6.04 19.69
C TYR A 112 -10.17 4.84 20.23
N ARG A 113 -9.57 4.06 19.33
CA ARG A 113 -8.67 2.96 19.69
C ARG A 113 -7.25 3.41 19.42
N ALA A 114 -6.55 3.81 20.49
CA ALA A 114 -5.17 4.30 20.45
C ALA A 114 -4.18 3.33 19.77
N ARG A 115 -4.49 2.02 19.74
CA ARG A 115 -3.67 1.01 19.05
C ARG A 115 -4.44 0.37 17.90
N VAL A 116 -3.79 0.24 16.75
CA VAL A 116 -4.29 -0.54 15.62
C VAL A 116 -4.14 -2.03 15.97
N PRO A 117 -5.23 -2.84 16.01
CA PRO A 117 -5.12 -4.28 16.19
C PRO A 117 -4.22 -4.87 15.10
N MET A 118 -3.26 -5.67 15.51
CA MET A 118 -2.42 -6.39 14.58
C MET A 118 -3.19 -7.60 14.05
N THR A 119 -3.63 -7.52 12.79
CA THR A 119 -4.19 -8.66 12.06
C THR A 119 -3.20 -9.10 11.00
N ARG A 120 -3.25 -10.36 10.57
CA ARG A 120 -2.42 -10.85 9.46
C ARG A 120 -2.56 -9.96 8.22
N ALA A 121 -3.78 -9.61 7.83
CA ALA A 121 -4.00 -8.75 6.67
C ALA A 121 -3.33 -7.37 6.82
N ALA A 122 -3.47 -6.74 7.98
CA ALA A 122 -2.86 -5.43 8.24
C ALA A 122 -1.32 -5.51 8.29
N LEU A 123 -0.75 -6.59 8.85
CA LEU A 123 0.69 -6.82 8.87
C LEU A 123 1.26 -7.01 7.47
N MET A 124 0.61 -7.85 6.66
CA MET A 124 1.01 -8.09 5.28
C MET A 124 0.97 -6.81 4.46
N HIS A 125 -0.04 -5.94 4.68
CA HIS A 125 -0.10 -4.66 4.00
C HIS A 125 0.97 -3.68 4.49
N ARG A 126 1.25 -3.61 5.80
CA ARG A 126 2.35 -2.78 6.34
C ARG A 126 3.67 -3.10 5.65
N ASP A 127 3.94 -4.39 5.48
CA ASP A 127 5.20 -4.88 4.88
C ASP A 127 5.11 -4.99 3.35
N ARG A 128 4.08 -4.42 2.72
CA ARG A 128 3.85 -4.44 1.26
C ARG A 128 3.89 -5.82 0.63
N PHE A 129 3.47 -6.84 1.38
CA PHE A 129 3.54 -8.25 0.97
C PHE A 129 4.97 -8.69 0.59
N CYS A 130 5.99 -8.06 1.15
CA CYS A 130 7.39 -8.40 0.96
C CYS A 130 7.95 -9.07 2.21
N CYS A 131 8.74 -10.11 2.01
CA CYS A 131 9.41 -10.84 3.08
C CYS A 131 10.41 -9.91 3.77
N ALA A 132 10.41 -9.89 5.11
CA ALA A 132 11.34 -9.09 5.91
C ALA A 132 12.79 -9.63 5.88
N TYR A 133 13.00 -10.90 5.47
CA TYR A 133 14.32 -11.57 5.43
C TYR A 133 15.01 -11.64 4.06
N CYS A 134 14.30 -12.04 2.98
CA CYS A 134 14.86 -12.06 1.61
C CYS A 134 14.26 -11.05 0.60
N GLY A 135 13.11 -10.45 0.89
CA GLY A 135 12.50 -9.40 0.06
C GLY A 135 11.57 -9.94 -1.02
N SER A 136 11.51 -11.27 -1.19
CA SER A 136 10.54 -11.92 -2.07
C SER A 136 9.11 -11.76 -1.56
N LYS A 137 8.13 -12.23 -2.33
CA LYS A 137 6.73 -12.20 -1.93
C LYS A 137 6.51 -12.94 -0.60
N ALA A 138 5.89 -12.26 0.35
CA ALA A 138 5.47 -12.83 1.62
C ALA A 138 4.10 -13.51 1.50
N ASP A 139 3.95 -14.61 2.22
CA ASP A 139 2.74 -15.43 2.33
C ASP A 139 2.44 -15.83 3.78
N THR A 140 3.39 -15.65 4.69
CA THR A 140 3.30 -16.05 6.09
C THR A 140 3.68 -14.89 7.01
N VAL A 141 3.42 -15.08 8.30
CA VAL A 141 3.81 -14.15 9.36
C VAL A 141 4.78 -14.88 10.27
N ASP A 142 5.86 -14.22 10.62
CA ASP A 142 6.86 -14.73 11.55
C ASP A 142 7.09 -13.75 12.70
N HIS A 143 7.50 -14.30 13.85
CA HIS A 143 7.92 -13.55 15.02
C HIS A 143 9.44 -13.44 15.02
N VAL A 144 9.97 -12.22 14.88
CA VAL A 144 11.42 -11.93 14.85
C VAL A 144 12.12 -12.59 16.05
N VAL A 145 11.57 -12.39 17.24
CA VAL A 145 11.84 -13.20 18.43
C VAL A 145 10.76 -14.29 18.50
N PRO A 146 11.10 -15.58 18.37
CA PRO A 146 10.14 -16.67 18.43
C PRO A 146 9.36 -16.71 19.74
N ARG A 147 8.10 -17.18 19.71
CA ARG A 147 7.27 -17.32 20.92
C ARG A 147 7.89 -18.24 21.97
N SER A 148 8.57 -19.30 21.55
CA SER A 148 9.31 -20.21 22.44
C SER A 148 10.44 -19.52 23.21
N ARG A 149 10.90 -18.36 22.73
CA ARG A 149 11.93 -17.53 23.37
C ARG A 149 11.37 -16.24 23.98
N GLY A 150 10.08 -16.22 24.29
CA GLY A 150 9.43 -15.09 24.96
C GLY A 150 9.02 -13.93 24.04
N GLY A 151 9.03 -14.12 22.72
CA GLY A 151 8.60 -13.08 21.79
C GLY A 151 7.08 -12.84 21.80
N ASP A 152 6.69 -11.57 21.90
CA ASP A 152 5.30 -11.15 21.92
C ASP A 152 4.64 -11.16 20.52
N HIS A 153 3.31 -11.28 20.48
CA HIS A 153 2.54 -11.07 19.25
C HIS A 153 2.18 -9.59 19.09
N SER A 154 3.16 -8.79 18.68
CA SER A 154 3.06 -7.33 18.56
C SER A 154 3.56 -6.82 17.20
N TRP A 155 3.24 -5.57 16.87
CA TRP A 155 3.71 -4.96 15.62
C TRP A 155 5.24 -4.87 15.56
N GLU A 156 5.88 -4.72 16.71
CA GLU A 156 7.34 -4.58 16.88
C GLU A 156 8.07 -5.92 16.80
N ASN A 157 7.36 -7.05 16.83
CA ASN A 157 7.97 -8.38 16.76
C ASN A 157 7.48 -9.21 15.57
N CYS A 158 6.28 -8.95 15.04
CA CYS A 158 5.78 -9.68 13.89
C CYS A 158 6.16 -9.01 12.57
N VAL A 159 6.52 -9.83 11.58
CA VAL A 159 6.86 -9.41 10.22
C VAL A 159 6.24 -10.34 9.18
N ALA A 160 5.96 -9.80 7.99
CA ALA A 160 5.63 -10.61 6.82
C ALA A 160 6.88 -11.35 6.34
N CYS A 161 6.74 -12.63 6.04
CA CYS A 161 7.84 -13.46 5.54
C CYS A 161 7.34 -14.46 4.48
N CYS A 162 8.27 -15.01 3.70
CA CYS A 162 7.97 -16.12 2.81
C CYS A 162 8.12 -17.46 3.56
N SER A 163 7.33 -18.46 3.17
CA SER A 163 7.34 -19.79 3.79
C SER A 163 8.75 -20.42 3.89
N THR A 164 9.60 -20.22 2.87
CA THR A 164 10.98 -20.73 2.86
C THR A 164 11.85 -20.10 3.95
N CYS A 165 11.82 -18.77 4.08
CA CYS A 165 12.56 -18.08 5.15
C CYS A 165 11.98 -18.40 6.52
N ASN A 166 10.65 -18.47 6.63
CA ASN A 166 9.96 -18.79 7.87
C ASN A 166 10.40 -20.17 8.41
N HIS A 167 10.36 -21.20 7.56
CA HIS A 167 10.82 -22.55 7.90
C HIS A 167 12.32 -22.55 8.23
N ARG A 168 13.15 -21.90 7.41
CA ARG A 168 14.59 -21.82 7.69
C ARG A 168 14.89 -21.10 9.00
N LYS A 169 14.08 -20.12 9.42
CA LYS A 169 14.29 -19.46 10.71
C LYS A 169 13.89 -20.36 11.86
N GLY A 170 12.67 -20.90 11.83
CA GLY A 170 12.14 -21.71 12.93
C GLY A 170 12.13 -20.94 14.25
N ASP A 171 12.64 -21.57 15.31
CA ASP A 171 12.74 -21.04 16.67
C ASP A 171 14.08 -20.34 16.97
N ARG A 172 14.87 -20.04 15.93
CA ARG A 172 16.14 -19.34 16.05
C ARG A 172 15.98 -17.82 16.07
N LEU A 173 16.87 -17.17 16.81
CA LEU A 173 17.05 -15.72 16.78
C LEU A 173 17.80 -15.30 15.52
N LEU A 174 17.57 -14.07 15.07
CA LEU A 174 18.27 -13.55 13.88
C LEU A 174 19.79 -13.54 14.06
N ALA A 175 20.27 -13.26 15.27
CA ALA A 175 21.69 -13.29 15.61
C ALA A 175 22.32 -14.69 15.42
N GLU A 176 21.60 -15.77 15.76
CA GLU A 176 22.06 -17.15 15.57
C GLU A 176 22.20 -17.53 14.10
N LEU A 177 21.44 -16.87 13.22
CA LEU A 177 21.46 -17.07 11.77
C LEU A 177 22.39 -16.10 11.04
N GLY A 178 22.94 -15.10 11.75
CA GLY A 178 23.62 -13.96 11.13
C GLY A 178 22.71 -13.12 10.23
N TRP A 179 21.39 -13.15 10.48
CA TRP A 179 20.41 -12.40 9.71
C TRP A 179 20.20 -11.00 10.26
N SER A 180 19.86 -10.07 9.38
CA SER A 180 19.40 -8.74 9.72
C SER A 180 18.08 -8.44 9.04
N LEU A 181 17.26 -7.61 9.68
CA LEU A 181 16.02 -7.14 9.09
C LEU A 181 16.31 -6.04 8.10
N ARG A 182 15.60 -6.05 6.96
CA ARG A 182 15.65 -4.94 6.00
C ARG A 182 15.01 -3.66 6.53
N LEU A 183 14.00 -3.79 7.39
CA LEU A 183 13.31 -2.66 8.02
C LEU A 183 12.94 -3.04 9.45
N ALA A 184 13.09 -2.10 10.38
CA ALA A 184 12.68 -2.28 11.76
C ALA A 184 11.13 -2.37 11.84
N PRO A 185 10.56 -3.45 12.40
CA PRO A 185 9.12 -3.57 12.58
C PRO A 185 8.63 -2.50 13.56
N ALA A 186 7.62 -1.75 13.13
CA ALA A 186 6.98 -0.73 13.93
C ALA A 186 5.46 -0.80 13.76
N SER A 187 4.73 -0.30 14.76
CA SER A 187 3.30 -0.08 14.65
C SER A 187 3.00 1.02 13.62
N PRO A 188 2.03 0.80 12.71
CA PRO A 188 1.65 1.82 11.74
C PRO A 188 1.06 3.06 12.43
N LYS A 189 1.39 4.23 11.90
CA LYS A 189 0.91 5.53 12.39
C LYS A 189 -0.20 6.06 11.48
N GLY A 190 -1.03 6.95 12.02
CA GLY A 190 -2.08 7.65 11.27
C GLY A 190 -3.50 7.21 11.65
N GLN A 191 -4.38 8.20 11.82
CA GLN A 191 -5.76 8.00 12.26
C GLN A 191 -6.55 7.10 11.29
N HIS A 192 -6.26 7.22 9.99
CA HIS A 192 -6.95 6.51 8.92
C HIS A 192 -6.21 5.28 8.39
N TRP A 193 -5.10 4.85 9.03
CA TRP A 193 -4.30 3.71 8.52
C TRP A 193 -5.16 2.46 8.28
N ARG A 194 -6.10 2.14 9.16
CA ARG A 194 -7.00 0.98 8.98
C ARG A 194 -7.84 1.08 7.72
N LEU A 195 -8.32 2.29 7.41
CA LEU A 195 -9.10 2.55 6.21
C LEU A 195 -8.22 2.35 4.97
N LEU A 196 -7.06 3.00 4.96
CA LEU A 196 -6.11 2.96 3.84
C LEU A 196 -5.52 1.56 3.61
N SER A 197 -5.24 0.81 4.67
CA SER A 197 -4.66 -0.55 4.60
C SER A 197 -5.58 -1.60 3.97
N THR A 198 -6.81 -1.25 3.58
CA THR A 198 -7.74 -2.15 2.91
C THR A 198 -8.06 -1.73 1.47
N VAL A 199 -7.53 -0.57 1.07
CA VAL A 199 -7.87 0.11 -0.17
C VAL A 199 -6.62 0.17 -1.03
N LYS A 200 -6.64 -0.55 -2.16
CA LYS A 200 -5.51 -0.59 -3.10
C LYS A 200 -5.40 0.69 -3.94
N GLU A 201 -6.54 1.28 -4.24
CA GLU A 201 -6.68 2.45 -5.11
C GLU A 201 -7.58 3.45 -4.39
N LEU A 202 -7.04 4.64 -4.11
CA LEU A 202 -7.77 5.73 -3.50
C LEU A 202 -8.43 6.55 -4.60
N ASP A 203 -9.75 6.70 -4.50
CA ASP A 203 -10.46 7.64 -5.35
C ASP A 203 -10.03 9.08 -4.96
N PRO A 204 -9.63 9.92 -5.93
CA PRO A 204 -9.25 11.32 -5.67
C PRO A 204 -10.30 12.11 -4.85
N ALA A 205 -11.59 11.78 -4.99
CA ALA A 205 -12.66 12.42 -4.22
C ALA A 205 -12.49 12.24 -2.71
N TRP A 206 -11.78 11.21 -2.25
CA TRP A 206 -11.60 10.88 -0.85
C TRP A 206 -10.54 11.74 -0.15
N ALA A 207 -9.60 12.30 -0.92
CA ALA A 207 -8.46 13.05 -0.38
C ALA A 207 -8.91 14.18 0.57
N ARG A 208 -10.02 14.86 0.23
CA ARG A 208 -10.60 15.95 1.03
C ARG A 208 -11.07 15.54 2.44
N TYR A 209 -11.30 14.25 2.68
CA TYR A 209 -11.81 13.72 3.95
C TYR A 209 -10.73 13.03 4.78
N LEU A 210 -9.65 12.58 4.16
CA LEU A 210 -8.64 11.76 4.82
C LEU A 210 -7.48 12.58 5.43
N GLY A 211 -7.43 13.89 5.14
CA GLY A 211 -6.38 14.82 5.61
C GLY A 211 -5.08 14.71 4.80
N GLU A 212 -4.14 15.64 5.02
CA GLU A 212 -2.80 15.57 4.43
C GLU A 212 -2.06 14.33 4.95
N GLY A 213 -1.49 13.52 4.04
CA GLY A 213 -0.75 12.29 4.37
C GLY A 213 -1.54 10.98 4.23
N ALA A 214 -2.68 10.99 3.53
CA ALA A 214 -3.48 9.79 3.26
C ALA A 214 -3.07 9.00 1.99
N ALA A 215 -2.08 9.46 1.24
CA ALA A 215 -1.55 8.83 0.03
C ALA A 215 -0.10 8.37 0.23
#